data_AF-A0A7G1P8R4-F1
#
_entry.id   AF-A0A7G1P8R4-F1
#
_cell.length_a   1.000
_cell.length_b   1.000
_cell.length_c   1.000
_cell.angle_alpha   90.00
_cell.angle_beta   90.00
_cell.angle_gamma   90.00
#
_symmetry.space_group_name_H-M   'P 1'
#
loop_
_entity.id
_entity.type
_entity.pdbx_description
1 polymer ?
#
loop_
_entity_poly.entity_id
_entity_poly.type
_entity_poly.pdbx_seq_one_letter_code
_entity_poly.pdbx_strand_id
1 'polypeptide(L)'
;MPAVNRSGVVVGSAIALVFLANSGLASADDDFGNGSQKPSKPPVSGNSDGKGNLSATAGAVVFDRSKNGSGQSAGPVTSSASNWTPPACYYAPKYSPEQLQKHLEPIWQAESTGYEWDAKQRKTFEGGEPYKDFNKDKAGKGYFWDSYVTEGREGDPGALDCTKDIFWVDQGAPPPPEIPQAITPEMLAQLAYAEIRVPSTTVELAPEGTTKVNLPTWAWLDAAKFKPVSVTASVPLLNVQATTTAEPVSLKIEPGTADATTYPASGVCALNGDQIGEAYAKGKADETPPCGVKYLRSSGDGSYQLQATITWKIHWTGTGVNEERGLPDGEFGADQDVVVQEIQSINR
;
A
#
# COMPACT_ATOMS: atom_id res chain seq x y z
N MET A 1 1.36 74.48 -41.43
CA MET A 1 0.63 73.61 -42.38
C MET A 1 1.38 72.29 -42.37
N PRO A 2 0.82 71.13 -41.97
CA PRO A 2 -0.59 70.69 -41.89
C PRO A 2 -1.12 70.85 -40.44
N ALA A 3 -2.25 70.34 -39.93
CA ALA A 3 -3.44 69.63 -40.42
C ALA A 3 -4.62 70.09 -39.54
N VAL A 4 -5.82 70.14 -40.13
CA VAL A 4 -7.06 70.63 -39.50
C VAL A 4 -7.82 69.49 -38.82
N ASN A 5 -8.28 69.78 -37.60
CA ASN A 5 -9.21 69.03 -36.76
C ASN A 5 -10.59 68.85 -37.41
N ARG A 6 -11.22 67.69 -37.25
CA ARG A 6 -12.69 67.58 -37.26
C ARG A 6 -13.20 66.58 -36.23
N SER A 7 -14.02 67.12 -35.36
CA SER A 7 -14.84 66.46 -34.34
C SER A 7 -16.00 65.67 -34.94
N GLY A 8 -16.32 64.55 -34.28
CA GLY A 8 -17.65 64.10 -33.86
C GLY A 8 -18.78 63.90 -34.89
N VAL A 9 -19.40 62.73 -34.86
CA VAL A 9 -20.81 62.54 -34.45
C VAL A 9 -21.07 61.04 -34.26
N VAL A 10 -21.83 60.75 -33.21
CA VAL A 10 -22.28 59.45 -32.71
C VAL A 10 -23.60 59.05 -33.38
N VAL A 11 -23.68 57.80 -33.87
CA VAL A 11 -24.91 56.98 -34.04
C VAL A 11 -24.42 55.55 -33.81
N GLY A 12 -24.84 54.76 -32.82
CA GLY A 12 -26.20 54.53 -32.34
C GLY A 12 -26.63 53.13 -32.80
N SER A 13 -26.20 52.08 -32.10
CA SER A 13 -26.85 50.75 -32.17
C SER A 13 -26.65 50.02 -30.85
N ALA A 14 -27.79 49.77 -30.21
CA ALA A 14 -27.94 49.12 -28.93
C ALA A 14 -27.76 47.61 -29.07
N ILE A 15 -26.93 47.02 -28.21
CA ILE A 15 -27.05 45.61 -27.81
C ILE A 15 -26.88 45.58 -26.29
N ALA A 16 -27.96 45.19 -25.62
CA ALA A 16 -28.05 45.10 -24.18
C ALA A 16 -27.15 43.97 -23.65
N LEU A 17 -26.37 44.31 -22.62
CA LEU A 17 -25.65 43.42 -21.72
C LEU A 17 -26.62 42.63 -20.85
N VAL A 18 -26.59 41.30 -20.94
CA VAL A 18 -26.75 40.41 -19.78
C VAL A 18 -25.85 39.19 -19.99
N PHE A 19 -24.60 39.26 -19.53
CA PHE A 19 -23.80 38.07 -19.21
C PHE A 19 -23.64 38.05 -17.69
N LEU A 20 -24.63 37.49 -17.00
CA LEU A 20 -24.44 37.02 -15.64
C LEU A 20 -23.66 35.72 -15.71
N ALA A 21 -22.50 35.74 -15.06
CA ALA A 21 -21.68 34.58 -14.79
C ALA A 21 -22.51 33.50 -14.12
N ASN A 22 -22.69 32.39 -14.81
CA ASN A 22 -23.08 31.12 -14.23
C ASN A 22 -21.86 30.20 -14.35
N SER A 23 -20.83 30.45 -13.55
CA SER A 23 -19.83 29.42 -13.23
C SER A 23 -20.53 28.38 -12.37
N GLY A 24 -21.30 27.51 -13.04
CA GLY A 24 -21.73 26.26 -12.46
C GLY A 24 -20.49 25.52 -11.98
N LEU A 25 -20.59 24.95 -10.77
CA LEU A 25 -19.65 23.95 -10.29
C LEU A 25 -19.44 22.92 -11.40
N ALA A 26 -18.20 22.77 -11.85
CA ALA A 26 -17.82 21.60 -12.62
C ALA A 26 -18.04 20.39 -11.72
N SER A 27 -19.20 19.73 -11.84
CA SER A 27 -19.31 18.33 -11.48
C SER A 27 -18.56 17.56 -12.56
N ALA A 28 -17.47 16.91 -12.18
CA ALA A 28 -16.93 15.83 -12.98
C ALA A 28 -17.98 14.71 -12.95
N ASP A 29 -18.67 14.53 -14.07
CA ASP A 29 -19.50 13.37 -14.33
C ASP A 29 -18.58 12.24 -14.81
N ASP A 30 -18.74 11.04 -14.27
CA ASP A 30 -17.90 9.86 -14.55
C ASP A 30 -18.35 9.08 -15.80
N ASP A 31 -19.17 9.70 -16.66
CA ASP A 31 -19.61 9.14 -17.92
C ASP A 31 -19.14 9.98 -19.11
N PHE A 32 -17.96 9.62 -19.61
CA PHE A 32 -17.54 9.93 -20.96
C PHE A 32 -17.95 8.79 -21.90
N GLY A 33 -18.78 9.11 -22.90
CA GLY A 33 -18.78 8.41 -24.18
C GLY A 33 -19.63 7.14 -24.26
N ASN A 34 -20.69 7.22 -25.06
CA ASN A 34 -21.42 6.09 -25.61
C ASN A 34 -20.49 5.25 -26.52
N GLY A 35 -19.75 4.29 -25.97
CA GLY A 35 -18.93 3.38 -26.80
C GLY A 35 -17.71 2.70 -26.15
N SER A 36 -17.34 2.99 -24.91
CA SER A 36 -16.23 2.28 -24.25
C SER A 36 -16.78 1.37 -23.16
N GLN A 37 -16.72 0.05 -23.39
CA GLN A 37 -17.01 -0.94 -22.36
C GLN A 37 -16.09 -0.69 -21.17
N LYS A 38 -16.65 -0.20 -20.05
CA LYS A 38 -15.99 -0.23 -18.75
C LYS A 38 -15.56 -1.71 -18.53
N PRO A 39 -14.26 -2.02 -18.36
CA PRO A 39 -13.86 -3.37 -18.01
C PRO A 39 -14.65 -3.79 -16.78
N SER A 40 -15.12 -5.04 -16.74
CA SER A 40 -15.91 -5.57 -15.64
C SER A 40 -15.15 -5.31 -14.35
N LYS A 41 -15.66 -4.43 -13.48
CA LYS A 41 -15.07 -4.27 -12.16
C LYS A 41 -15.09 -5.65 -11.50
N PRO A 42 -13.99 -6.13 -10.91
CA PRO A 42 -14.02 -7.37 -10.13
C PRO A 42 -15.16 -7.28 -9.10
N PRO A 43 -15.76 -8.42 -8.69
CA PRO A 43 -16.84 -8.40 -7.71
C PRO A 43 -16.31 -7.76 -6.41
N VAL A 44 -16.63 -6.49 -6.21
CA VAL A 44 -16.27 -5.74 -5.02
C VAL A 44 -17.37 -5.90 -3.99
N SER A 45 -17.01 -6.45 -2.84
CA SER A 45 -17.93 -6.51 -1.70
C SER A 45 -17.18 -6.12 -0.43
N GLY A 46 -17.79 -5.22 0.33
CA GLY A 46 -17.35 -4.85 1.67
C GLY A 46 -18.35 -5.42 2.67
N ASN A 47 -17.86 -6.12 3.70
CA ASN A 47 -18.68 -6.56 4.81
C ASN A 47 -18.09 -6.07 6.13
N SER A 48 -18.97 -5.73 7.07
CA SER A 48 -18.63 -5.37 8.44
C SER A 48 -19.43 -6.26 9.38
N ASP A 49 -18.75 -6.95 10.28
CA ASP A 49 -19.42 -7.85 11.24
C ASP A 49 -20.00 -7.12 12.47
N GLY A 50 -19.96 -5.78 12.48
CA GLY A 50 -20.43 -4.95 13.59
C GLY A 50 -19.53 -5.00 14.85
N LYS A 51 -18.42 -5.77 14.82
CA LYS A 51 -17.42 -5.85 15.91
C LYS A 51 -16.10 -5.17 15.56
N GLY A 52 -16.08 -4.42 14.45
CA GLY A 52 -14.91 -3.73 13.93
C GLY A 52 -14.11 -4.52 12.89
N ASN A 53 -14.57 -5.72 12.49
CA ASN A 53 -13.90 -6.47 11.43
C ASN A 53 -14.47 -6.06 10.07
N LEU A 54 -13.59 -5.52 9.23
CA LEU A 54 -13.89 -5.11 7.86
C LEU A 54 -13.21 -6.10 6.90
N SER A 55 -14.01 -6.78 6.08
CA SER A 55 -13.50 -7.57 4.96
C SER A 55 -13.84 -6.85 3.66
N ALA A 56 -12.83 -6.62 2.82
CA ALA A 56 -13.01 -6.15 1.45
C ALA A 56 -12.56 -7.26 0.49
N THR A 57 -13.38 -7.51 -0.52
CA THR A 57 -13.06 -8.39 -1.63
C THR A 57 -12.78 -7.52 -2.84
N ALA A 58 -11.55 -7.58 -3.37
CA ALA A 58 -11.21 -7.07 -4.69
C ALA A 58 -10.51 -8.21 -5.44
N GLY A 59 -11.27 -8.88 -6.31
CA GLY A 59 -10.81 -10.08 -7.00
C GLY A 59 -11.05 -11.37 -6.20
N ALA A 60 -10.20 -12.38 -6.40
CA ALA A 60 -10.37 -13.69 -5.78
C ALA A 60 -9.89 -13.75 -4.31
N VAL A 61 -9.07 -12.78 -3.89
CA VAL A 61 -8.45 -12.73 -2.56
C VAL A 61 -9.32 -11.91 -1.60
N VAL A 62 -9.52 -12.44 -0.39
CA VAL A 62 -10.19 -11.78 0.73
C VAL A 62 -9.17 -11.55 1.84
N PHE A 63 -9.14 -10.32 2.34
CA PHE A 63 -8.24 -9.92 3.43
C PHE A 63 -9.00 -9.73 4.74
N ASP A 64 -8.53 -10.39 5.79
CA ASP A 64 -8.88 -10.09 7.18
C ASP A 64 -7.81 -9.16 7.77
N ARG A 65 -8.25 -7.92 8.07
CA ARG A 65 -7.43 -6.84 8.62
C ARG A 65 -7.75 -6.56 10.09
N SER A 66 -8.50 -7.43 10.77
CA SER A 66 -8.95 -7.25 12.16
C SER A 66 -7.81 -7.06 13.18
N LYS A 67 -6.64 -7.64 12.89
CA LYS A 67 -5.42 -7.55 13.71
C LYS A 67 -4.36 -6.61 13.10
N ASN A 68 -4.75 -5.78 12.14
CA ASN A 68 -3.86 -4.82 11.50
C ASN A 68 -3.79 -3.52 12.30
N GLY A 69 -2.80 -2.67 12.01
CA GLY A 69 -2.79 -1.30 12.52
C GLY A 69 -3.98 -0.51 11.99
N SER A 70 -4.55 0.34 12.84
CA SER A 70 -5.73 1.15 12.51
C SER A 70 -5.58 2.60 13.01
N GLY A 71 -6.41 3.50 12.48
CA GLY A 71 -6.37 4.93 12.79
C GLY A 71 -5.62 5.75 11.74
N GLN A 72 -5.76 7.08 11.83
CA GLN A 72 -5.19 8.02 10.84
C GLN A 72 -3.66 8.04 10.82
N SER A 73 -3.02 7.61 11.91
CA SER A 73 -1.57 7.57 12.05
C SER A 73 -0.97 6.21 11.66
N ALA A 74 -1.78 5.19 11.37
CA ALA A 74 -1.27 3.91 10.90
C ALA A 74 -0.88 4.01 9.42
N GLY A 75 0.31 3.54 9.05
CA GLY A 75 0.83 3.63 7.68
C GLY A 75 1.43 2.33 7.16
N PRO A 76 1.63 2.23 5.84
CA PRO A 76 2.17 1.02 5.21
C PRO A 76 3.65 0.82 5.53
N VAL A 77 4.06 -0.43 5.67
CA VAL A 77 5.50 -0.78 5.73
C VAL A 77 6.10 -0.77 4.33
N THR A 78 7.33 -0.28 4.22
CA THR A 78 8.15 -0.33 3.00
C THR A 78 9.16 -1.47 3.12
N SER A 79 9.33 -2.29 2.09
CA SER A 79 10.36 -3.35 2.11
C SER A 79 11.77 -2.77 2.28
N SER A 80 12.52 -3.32 3.23
CA SER A 80 13.96 -3.07 3.40
C SER A 80 14.80 -3.69 2.28
N ALA A 81 14.28 -4.72 1.59
CA ALA A 81 14.93 -5.33 0.44
C ALA A 81 14.66 -4.49 -0.82
N SER A 82 15.72 -3.92 -1.40
CA SER A 82 15.63 -3.03 -2.58
C SER A 82 15.21 -3.71 -3.88
N ASN A 83 15.30 -5.04 -3.95
CA ASN A 83 14.97 -5.84 -5.13
C ASN A 83 13.66 -6.63 -4.97
N TRP A 84 12.87 -6.35 -3.94
CA TRP A 84 11.62 -7.06 -3.70
C TRP A 84 10.49 -6.07 -3.42
N THR A 85 9.41 -6.25 -4.16
CA THR A 85 8.13 -5.59 -3.92
C THR A 85 7.04 -6.65 -3.90
N PRO A 86 5.97 -6.47 -3.10
CA PRO A 86 4.84 -7.37 -3.18
C PRO A 86 4.28 -7.44 -4.61
N PRO A 87 3.77 -8.60 -5.04
CA PRO A 87 3.26 -8.80 -6.39
C PRO A 87 2.14 -7.81 -6.74
N ALA A 88 2.29 -7.15 -7.89
CA ALA A 88 1.31 -6.20 -8.40
C ALA A 88 0.19 -6.87 -9.20
N CYS A 89 0.34 -8.14 -9.56
CA CYS A 89 -0.71 -8.96 -10.15
C CYS A 89 -0.55 -10.43 -9.71
N TYR A 90 -1.58 -11.23 -9.93
CA TYR A 90 -1.59 -12.66 -9.63
C TYR A 90 -2.63 -13.40 -10.48
N TYR A 91 -2.51 -14.73 -10.57
CA TYR A 91 -3.53 -15.60 -11.16
C TYR A 91 -4.30 -16.33 -10.07
N ALA A 92 -5.62 -16.32 -10.19
CA ALA A 92 -6.52 -17.03 -9.29
C ALA A 92 -7.77 -17.49 -10.05
N PRO A 93 -8.60 -18.39 -9.47
CA PRO A 93 -9.87 -18.78 -10.08
C PRO A 93 -10.76 -17.56 -10.36
N LYS A 94 -11.26 -17.45 -11.60
CA LYS A 94 -12.12 -16.34 -12.03
C LYS A 94 -13.44 -16.78 -12.63
N TYR A 95 -13.46 -17.90 -13.37
CA TYR A 95 -14.65 -18.33 -14.10
C TYR A 95 -14.94 -19.84 -13.93
N SER A 96 -16.21 -20.19 -13.74
CA SER A 96 -16.74 -21.52 -14.13
C SER A 96 -16.76 -21.65 -15.67
N PRO A 97 -16.91 -22.88 -16.20
CA PRO A 97 -17.19 -23.09 -17.62
C PRO A 97 -18.29 -22.19 -18.21
N GLU A 98 -19.45 -22.10 -17.55
CA GLU A 98 -20.56 -21.27 -18.05
C GLU A 98 -20.27 -19.77 -17.94
N GLN A 99 -19.55 -19.35 -16.90
CA GLN A 99 -19.16 -17.95 -16.72
C GLN A 99 -18.16 -17.52 -17.79
N LEU A 100 -17.18 -18.37 -18.12
CA LEU A 100 -16.20 -18.07 -19.15
C LEU A 100 -16.86 -17.93 -20.52
N GLN A 101 -17.78 -18.85 -20.86
CA GLN A 101 -18.54 -18.76 -22.10
C GLN A 101 -19.31 -17.43 -22.18
N LYS A 102 -20.03 -17.05 -21.12
CA LYS A 102 -20.77 -15.78 -21.06
C LYS A 102 -19.86 -14.55 -21.12
N HIS A 103 -18.61 -14.68 -20.70
CA HIS A 103 -17.63 -13.60 -20.77
C HIS A 103 -17.06 -13.43 -22.19
N LEU A 104 -16.68 -14.54 -22.84
CA LEU A 104 -15.98 -14.51 -24.13
C LEU A 104 -16.91 -14.39 -25.34
N GLU A 105 -18.08 -15.00 -25.32
CA GLU A 105 -19.00 -14.96 -26.48
C GLU A 105 -19.38 -13.53 -26.89
N PRO A 106 -19.77 -12.61 -25.98
CA PRO A 106 -20.08 -11.23 -26.37
C PRO A 106 -18.88 -10.49 -26.97
N ILE A 107 -17.66 -10.79 -26.52
CA ILE A 107 -16.43 -10.19 -27.03
C ILE A 107 -16.22 -10.60 -28.49
N TRP A 108 -16.34 -11.90 -28.78
CA TRP A 108 -16.20 -12.41 -30.15
C TRP A 108 -17.31 -11.94 -31.09
N GLN A 109 -18.51 -11.67 -30.57
CA GLN A 109 -19.62 -11.15 -31.37
C GLN A 109 -19.54 -9.63 -31.62
N ALA A 110 -18.75 -8.91 -30.83
CA ALA A 110 -18.54 -7.48 -31.03
C ALA A 110 -17.61 -7.18 -32.21
N GLU A 111 -16.90 -8.20 -32.73
CA GLU A 111 -15.94 -8.11 -33.85
C GLU A 111 -14.84 -7.02 -33.68
N SER A 112 -14.66 -6.50 -32.46
CA SER A 112 -13.73 -5.41 -32.13
C SER A 112 -12.29 -5.88 -31.89
N THR A 113 -12.10 -7.19 -31.73
CA THR A 113 -10.84 -7.88 -31.40
C THR A 113 -10.12 -8.45 -32.63
N GLY A 114 -10.80 -8.50 -33.78
CA GLY A 114 -10.28 -9.01 -35.05
C GLY A 114 -10.52 -10.52 -35.25
N TYR A 115 -10.95 -10.90 -36.45
CA TYR A 115 -11.35 -12.26 -36.82
C TYR A 115 -10.33 -13.35 -36.46
N GLU A 116 -9.03 -13.10 -36.67
CA GLU A 116 -7.99 -14.10 -36.39
C GLU A 116 -7.88 -14.42 -34.90
N TRP A 117 -8.05 -13.41 -34.04
CA TRP A 117 -8.01 -13.59 -32.60
C TRP A 117 -9.26 -14.33 -32.12
N ASP A 118 -10.45 -13.95 -32.59
CA ASP A 118 -11.71 -14.62 -32.24
C ASP A 118 -11.70 -16.09 -32.66
N ALA A 119 -11.22 -16.39 -33.87
CA ALA A 119 -11.09 -17.76 -34.36
C ALA A 119 -10.13 -18.59 -33.48
N LYS A 120 -8.99 -18.02 -33.06
CA LYS A 120 -8.05 -18.67 -32.14
C LYS A 120 -8.69 -18.96 -30.78
N GLN A 121 -9.43 -18.00 -30.22
CA GLN A 121 -10.10 -18.16 -28.92
C GLN A 121 -11.20 -19.22 -28.98
N ARG A 122 -12.05 -19.20 -30.02
CA ARG A 122 -13.05 -20.26 -30.24
C ARG A 122 -12.41 -21.63 -30.40
N LYS A 123 -11.31 -21.74 -31.16
CA LYS A 123 -10.55 -23.00 -31.25
C LYS A 123 -10.05 -23.47 -29.89
N THR A 124 -9.59 -22.54 -29.05
CA THR A 124 -9.02 -22.81 -27.72
C THR A 124 -10.07 -23.30 -26.72
N PHE A 125 -11.23 -22.65 -26.68
CA PHE A 125 -12.25 -22.90 -25.66
C PHE A 125 -13.41 -23.79 -26.13
N GLU A 126 -13.79 -23.74 -27.41
CA GLU A 126 -14.85 -24.59 -27.99
C GLU A 126 -14.25 -25.82 -28.70
N GLY A 127 -13.13 -25.64 -29.41
CA GLY A 127 -12.62 -26.54 -30.44
C GLY A 127 -11.80 -27.76 -29.99
N GLY A 128 -11.45 -27.86 -28.70
CA GLY A 128 -10.75 -29.02 -28.12
C GLY A 128 -9.23 -28.91 -28.01
N GLU A 129 -8.64 -27.74 -28.28
CA GLU A 129 -7.19 -27.51 -28.18
C GLU A 129 -6.86 -26.29 -27.28
N PRO A 130 -6.72 -26.42 -25.94
CA PRO A 130 -6.79 -27.65 -25.15
C PRO A 130 -8.17 -27.91 -24.53
N TYR A 131 -9.14 -27.00 -24.69
CA TYR A 131 -10.46 -27.10 -24.04
C TYR A 131 -11.57 -27.35 -25.06
N LYS A 132 -12.48 -28.25 -24.71
CA LYS A 132 -13.66 -28.56 -25.52
C LYS A 132 -14.89 -28.05 -24.81
N ASP A 133 -15.73 -27.29 -25.52
CA ASP A 133 -16.98 -26.73 -24.97
C ASP A 133 -16.80 -26.12 -23.57
N PHE A 134 -15.77 -25.27 -23.42
CA PHE A 134 -15.37 -24.60 -22.18
C PHE A 134 -15.15 -25.55 -20.99
N ASN A 135 -14.80 -26.82 -21.22
CA ASN A 135 -14.73 -27.84 -20.17
C ASN A 135 -16.04 -27.99 -19.36
N LYS A 136 -17.22 -27.80 -19.97
CA LYS A 136 -18.51 -27.97 -19.29
C LYS A 136 -18.70 -29.36 -18.68
N ASP A 137 -18.11 -30.39 -19.28
CA ASP A 137 -18.07 -31.76 -18.73
C ASP A 137 -17.29 -31.86 -17.39
N LYS A 138 -16.47 -30.85 -17.10
CA LYS A 138 -15.72 -30.67 -15.86
C LYS A 138 -16.29 -29.58 -14.95
N ALA A 139 -17.50 -29.09 -15.21
CA ALA A 139 -18.17 -28.13 -14.32
C ALA A 139 -18.19 -28.65 -12.86
N GLY A 140 -17.78 -27.80 -11.92
CA GLY A 140 -17.65 -28.15 -10.50
C GLY A 140 -16.44 -29.02 -10.15
N LYS A 141 -15.54 -29.31 -11.11
CA LYS A 141 -14.29 -30.05 -10.87
C LYS A 141 -13.04 -29.18 -10.99
N GLY A 142 -13.21 -27.88 -11.17
CA GLY A 142 -12.14 -26.93 -11.40
C GLY A 142 -12.67 -25.58 -11.86
N TYR A 143 -11.74 -24.70 -12.16
CA TYR A 143 -12.04 -23.33 -12.57
C TYR A 143 -11.07 -22.89 -13.65
N PHE A 144 -11.52 -21.95 -14.48
CA PHE A 144 -10.62 -21.15 -15.29
C PHE A 144 -10.02 -20.03 -14.44
N TRP A 145 -8.69 -20.00 -14.43
CA TRP A 145 -7.88 -19.01 -13.78
C TRP A 145 -7.48 -17.94 -14.78
N ASP A 146 -7.41 -16.72 -14.30
CA ASP A 146 -7.08 -15.53 -15.07
C ASP A 146 -6.42 -14.51 -14.15
N SER A 147 -5.85 -13.46 -14.74
CA SER A 147 -5.13 -12.45 -14.01
C SER A 147 -6.05 -11.51 -13.22
N TYR A 148 -5.52 -11.06 -12.10
CA TYR A 148 -5.99 -9.97 -11.27
C TYR A 148 -4.85 -8.99 -11.07
N VAL A 149 -5.16 -7.71 -11.13
CA VAL A 149 -4.27 -6.65 -10.62
C VAL A 149 -4.51 -6.54 -9.12
N THR A 150 -3.44 -6.48 -8.34
CA THR A 150 -3.52 -6.27 -6.89
C THR A 150 -4.09 -4.88 -6.64
N GLU A 151 -5.15 -4.80 -5.82
CA GLU A 151 -5.84 -3.54 -5.50
C GLU A 151 -4.86 -2.50 -4.95
N GLY A 152 -4.94 -1.26 -5.45
CA GLY A 152 -4.08 -0.16 -5.03
C GLY A 152 -2.67 -0.21 -5.63
N ARG A 153 -2.37 -1.20 -6.47
CA ARG A 153 -1.09 -1.36 -7.18
C ARG A 153 -1.23 -1.25 -8.68
N GLU A 154 -2.33 -0.68 -9.18
CA GLU A 154 -2.62 -0.55 -10.61
C GLU A 154 -1.59 0.30 -11.35
N GLY A 155 -0.90 1.20 -10.64
CA GLY A 155 0.17 2.05 -11.17
C GLY A 155 1.58 1.44 -11.07
N ASP A 156 1.74 0.26 -10.47
CA ASP A 156 3.06 -0.34 -10.27
C ASP A 156 3.61 -0.90 -11.61
N PRO A 157 4.93 -0.82 -11.86
CA PRO A 157 5.55 -1.31 -13.09
C PRO A 157 5.22 -2.78 -13.46
N GLY A 158 4.85 -3.62 -12.49
CA GLY A 158 4.51 -5.04 -12.70
C GLY A 158 3.01 -5.36 -12.72
N ALA A 159 2.12 -4.35 -12.68
CA ALA A 159 0.67 -4.56 -12.60
C ALA A 159 0.10 -5.33 -13.81
N LEU A 160 0.79 -5.27 -14.96
CA LEU A 160 0.38 -5.88 -16.22
C LEU A 160 1.25 -7.08 -16.65
N ASP A 161 2.15 -7.55 -15.78
CA ASP A 161 3.08 -8.65 -16.10
C ASP A 161 2.36 -10.01 -16.21
N CYS A 162 1.17 -10.11 -15.63
CA CYS A 162 0.29 -11.28 -15.72
C CYS A 162 -0.37 -11.38 -17.10
N THR A 163 0.41 -11.80 -18.10
CA THR A 163 0.06 -11.87 -19.53
C THR A 163 -0.39 -13.25 -20.04
N LYS A 164 -0.27 -14.31 -19.24
CA LYS A 164 -0.77 -15.66 -19.57
C LYS A 164 -2.26 -15.65 -19.89
N ASP A 165 -2.61 -16.29 -21.01
CA ASP A 165 -4.01 -16.57 -21.39
C ASP A 165 -4.73 -17.40 -20.31
N ILE A 166 -6.05 -17.27 -20.25
CA ILE A 166 -6.94 -18.00 -19.34
C ILE A 166 -6.68 -19.51 -19.41
N PHE A 167 -6.49 -20.14 -18.25
CA PHE A 167 -6.13 -21.57 -18.17
C PHE A 167 -6.96 -22.32 -17.13
N TRP A 168 -7.16 -23.62 -17.35
CA TRP A 168 -7.93 -24.48 -16.45
C TRP A 168 -7.06 -25.07 -15.35
N VAL A 169 -7.57 -25.10 -14.12
CA VAL A 169 -6.99 -25.83 -13.00
C VAL A 169 -8.07 -26.67 -12.33
N ASP A 170 -7.78 -27.97 -12.16
CA ASP A 170 -8.67 -28.88 -11.46
C ASP A 170 -8.73 -28.53 -9.96
N GLN A 171 -9.89 -28.72 -9.34
CA GLN A 171 -10.09 -28.45 -7.93
C GLN A 171 -9.22 -29.38 -7.07
N GLY A 172 -8.47 -28.80 -6.14
CA GLY A 172 -7.54 -29.54 -5.27
C GLY A 172 -6.19 -29.87 -5.93
N ALA A 173 -6.02 -29.57 -7.23
CA ALA A 173 -4.70 -29.60 -7.84
C ALA A 173 -3.85 -28.43 -7.32
N PRO A 174 -2.53 -28.59 -7.17
CA PRO A 174 -1.65 -27.47 -6.90
C PRO A 174 -1.65 -26.49 -8.09
N PRO A 175 -1.39 -25.18 -7.84
CA PRO A 175 -1.21 -24.22 -8.91
C PRO A 175 -0.10 -24.66 -9.89
N PRO A 176 -0.25 -24.43 -11.21
CA PRO A 176 0.75 -24.87 -12.19
C PRO A 176 2.13 -24.24 -11.93
N PRO A 177 3.21 -25.04 -11.80
CA PRO A 177 4.53 -24.53 -11.41
C PRO A 177 5.16 -23.60 -12.46
N GLU A 178 4.75 -23.71 -13.72
CA GLU A 178 5.19 -22.84 -14.82
C GLU A 178 4.52 -21.45 -14.82
N ILE A 179 3.55 -21.23 -13.92
CA ILE A 179 2.85 -19.95 -13.76
C ILE A 179 3.26 -19.38 -12.39
N PRO A 180 4.40 -18.68 -12.30
CA PRO A 180 5.00 -18.29 -11.02
C PRO A 180 4.10 -17.36 -10.18
N GLN A 181 3.18 -16.63 -10.83
CA GLN A 181 2.23 -15.75 -10.15
C GLN A 181 0.87 -16.38 -9.85
N ALA A 182 0.73 -17.70 -10.02
CA ALA A 182 -0.45 -18.41 -9.57
C ALA A 182 -0.56 -18.38 -8.04
N ILE A 183 -1.77 -18.21 -7.52
CA ILE A 183 -1.98 -18.05 -6.09
C ILE A 183 -1.55 -19.30 -5.31
N THR A 184 -0.51 -19.12 -4.49
CA THR A 184 -0.01 -20.07 -3.50
C THR A 184 -0.17 -19.47 -2.09
N PRO A 185 0.00 -20.25 -1.01
CA PRO A 185 0.10 -19.69 0.34
C PRO A 185 1.19 -18.61 0.44
N GLU A 186 2.33 -18.79 -0.22
CA GLU A 186 3.40 -17.78 -0.26
C GLU A 186 2.95 -16.50 -1.00
N MET A 187 2.31 -16.63 -2.16
CA MET A 187 1.73 -15.48 -2.87
C MET A 187 0.72 -14.72 -1.99
N LEU A 188 -0.14 -15.43 -1.26
CA LEU A 188 -1.07 -14.82 -0.32
C LEU A 188 -0.35 -14.08 0.81
N ALA A 189 0.75 -14.63 1.33
CA ALA A 189 1.55 -13.95 2.35
C ALA A 189 2.16 -12.64 1.82
N GLN A 190 2.64 -12.67 0.57
CA GLN A 190 3.19 -11.48 -0.10
C GLN A 190 2.09 -10.43 -0.37
N LEU A 191 0.88 -10.84 -0.75
CA LEU A 191 -0.25 -9.92 -0.89
C LEU A 191 -0.67 -9.35 0.47
N ALA A 192 -0.72 -10.16 1.52
CA ALA A 192 -1.01 -9.71 2.89
C ALA A 192 0.05 -8.73 3.41
N TYR A 193 1.32 -8.89 3.02
CA TYR A 193 2.39 -7.93 3.33
C TYR A 193 2.02 -6.52 2.85
N ALA A 194 1.53 -6.37 1.62
CA ALA A 194 1.18 -5.07 1.05
C ALA A 194 0.05 -4.35 1.83
N GLU A 195 -0.77 -5.13 2.52
CA GLU A 195 -1.90 -4.66 3.33
C GLU A 195 -1.50 -4.31 4.77
N ILE A 196 -0.30 -4.66 5.22
CA ILE A 196 0.16 -4.36 6.58
C ILE A 196 0.18 -2.85 6.80
N ARG A 197 -0.44 -2.44 7.90
CA ARG A 197 -0.39 -1.08 8.42
C ARG A 197 0.14 -1.16 9.85
N VAL A 198 1.15 -0.36 10.15
CA VAL A 198 1.77 -0.30 11.48
C VAL A 198 1.53 1.07 12.11
N PRO A 199 1.49 1.18 13.45
CA PRO A 199 1.32 2.46 14.13
C PRO A 199 2.40 3.49 13.75
N SER A 200 2.05 4.78 13.77
CA SER A 200 3.04 5.87 13.61
C SER A 200 4.17 5.78 14.62
N THR A 201 5.36 6.15 14.16
CA THR A 201 6.62 6.01 14.87
C THR A 201 7.08 7.31 15.54
N THR A 202 6.15 8.13 16.01
CA THR A 202 6.50 9.26 16.89
C THR A 202 7.11 8.71 18.17
N VAL A 203 8.38 9.04 18.41
CA VAL A 203 9.10 8.61 19.62
C VAL A 203 8.81 9.59 20.74
N GLU A 204 8.73 9.08 21.96
CA GLU A 204 8.68 9.91 23.14
C GLU A 204 10.09 10.47 23.39
N LEU A 205 10.21 11.77 23.64
CA LEU A 205 11.49 12.45 23.87
C LEU A 205 11.55 13.04 25.27
N ALA A 206 12.73 13.01 25.90
CA ALA A 206 13.02 13.79 27.10
C ALA A 206 14.35 14.56 26.97
N PRO A 207 14.35 15.90 27.02
CA PRO A 207 13.18 16.78 27.14
C PRO A 207 12.26 16.73 25.90
N GLU A 208 10.96 16.95 26.11
CA GLU A 208 9.96 17.02 25.03
C GLU A 208 10.14 18.30 24.19
N GLY A 209 10.21 18.14 22.87
CA GLY A 209 10.18 19.22 21.87
C GLY A 209 11.43 20.12 21.81
N THR A 210 11.75 20.81 22.91
CA THR A 210 12.92 21.68 23.00
C THR A 210 14.02 21.06 23.82
N THR A 211 15.15 20.82 23.18
CA THR A 211 16.39 20.39 23.81
C THR A 211 17.47 21.46 23.70
N LYS A 212 18.65 21.16 24.22
CA LYS A 212 19.76 22.10 24.30
C LYS A 212 21.02 21.52 23.68
N VAL A 213 21.88 22.39 23.18
CA VAL A 213 23.20 22.00 22.68
C VAL A 213 23.95 21.25 23.78
N ASN A 214 24.55 20.12 23.43
CA ASN A 214 25.26 19.19 24.30
C ASN A 214 24.42 18.49 25.38
N LEU A 215 23.09 18.60 25.36
CA LEU A 215 22.20 17.84 26.24
C LEU A 215 21.78 16.52 25.58
N PRO A 216 22.09 15.35 26.18
CA PRO A 216 21.53 14.08 25.73
C PRO A 216 20.01 14.10 25.85
N THR A 217 19.34 13.88 24.72
CA THR A 217 17.89 13.76 24.63
C THR A 217 17.55 12.28 24.54
N TRP A 218 16.83 11.78 25.53
CA TRP A 218 16.37 10.39 25.60
C TRP A 218 15.25 10.19 24.59
N ALA A 219 15.22 9.02 23.95
CA ALA A 219 14.18 8.62 23.02
C ALA A 219 13.72 7.19 23.32
N TRP A 220 12.42 6.95 23.34
CA TRP A 220 11.88 5.59 23.51
C TRP A 220 10.52 5.44 22.83
N LEU A 221 10.09 4.20 22.67
CA LEU A 221 8.77 3.85 22.15
C LEU A 221 7.90 3.26 23.25
N ASP A 222 6.61 3.57 23.22
CA ASP A 222 5.62 3.00 24.14
C ASP A 222 5.28 1.55 23.73
N ALA A 223 5.78 0.58 24.49
CA ALA A 223 5.52 -0.85 24.32
C ALA A 223 4.04 -1.21 24.21
N ALA A 224 3.13 -0.41 24.78
CA ALA A 224 1.70 -0.64 24.65
C ALA A 224 1.18 -0.39 23.23
N LYS A 225 1.81 0.53 22.48
CA LYS A 225 1.44 0.92 21.12
C LYS A 225 2.11 0.03 20.07
N PHE A 226 3.36 -0.36 20.27
CA PHE A 226 4.15 -1.10 19.29
C PHE A 226 4.09 -2.60 19.52
N LYS A 227 2.93 -3.18 19.19
CA LYS A 227 2.68 -4.63 19.25
C LYS A 227 2.68 -5.24 17.85
N PRO A 228 2.88 -6.57 17.74
CA PRO A 228 2.74 -7.26 16.47
C PRO A 228 1.37 -7.00 15.83
N VAL A 229 1.37 -6.76 14.53
CA VAL A 229 0.16 -6.64 13.71
C VAL A 229 0.16 -7.74 12.65
N SER A 230 -1.00 -8.14 12.18
CA SER A 230 -1.10 -9.20 11.17
C SER A 230 -2.25 -8.98 10.20
N VAL A 231 -2.07 -9.43 8.96
CA VAL A 231 -3.10 -9.51 7.94
C VAL A 231 -3.20 -10.95 7.45
N THR A 232 -4.42 -11.46 7.31
CA THR A 232 -4.65 -12.76 6.67
C THR A 232 -5.24 -12.57 5.28
N ALA A 233 -4.57 -13.09 4.26
CA ALA A 233 -5.10 -13.18 2.91
C ALA A 233 -5.60 -14.61 2.64
N SER A 234 -6.73 -14.74 1.98
CA SER A 234 -7.36 -16.03 1.70
C SER A 234 -8.01 -16.07 0.32
N VAL A 235 -8.07 -17.26 -0.27
CA VAL A 235 -8.96 -17.55 -1.40
C VAL A 235 -9.99 -18.56 -0.91
N PRO A 236 -11.19 -18.11 -0.47
CA PRO A 236 -12.19 -19.00 0.12
C PRO A 236 -12.58 -20.17 -0.80
N LEU A 237 -12.64 -19.92 -2.11
CA LEU A 237 -12.98 -20.93 -3.11
C LEU A 237 -11.99 -22.12 -3.12
N LEU A 238 -10.73 -21.86 -2.79
CA LEU A 238 -9.66 -22.84 -2.76
C LEU A 238 -9.37 -23.36 -1.34
N ASN A 239 -10.00 -22.81 -0.30
CA ASN A 239 -9.70 -23.06 1.11
C ASN A 239 -8.20 -22.89 1.45
N VAL A 240 -7.54 -21.93 0.81
CA VAL A 240 -6.14 -21.58 1.09
C VAL A 240 -6.06 -20.20 1.72
N GLN A 241 -5.16 -20.06 2.69
CA GLN A 241 -4.90 -18.80 3.36
C GLN A 241 -3.44 -18.70 3.78
N ALA A 242 -2.99 -17.46 4.00
CA ALA A 242 -1.75 -17.16 4.69
C ALA A 242 -1.92 -15.92 5.58
N THR A 243 -1.33 -15.98 6.76
CA THR A 243 -1.29 -14.88 7.73
C THR A 243 0.12 -14.34 7.78
N THR A 244 0.29 -13.08 7.40
CA THR A 244 1.55 -12.35 7.49
C THR A 244 1.53 -11.46 8.73
N THR A 245 2.59 -11.54 9.53
CA THR A 245 2.75 -10.82 10.80
C THR A 245 3.96 -9.90 10.71
N ALA A 246 3.81 -8.68 11.21
CA ALA A 246 4.89 -7.72 11.40
C ALA A 246 5.19 -7.56 12.89
N GLU A 247 6.43 -7.84 13.28
CA GLU A 247 6.91 -7.69 14.66
C GLU A 247 7.96 -6.58 14.74
N PRO A 248 7.83 -5.60 15.65
CA PRO A 248 8.83 -4.55 15.76
C PRO A 248 10.15 -5.14 16.30
N VAL A 249 11.30 -4.76 15.74
CA VAL A 249 12.61 -5.30 16.16
C VAL A 249 13.63 -4.23 16.52
N SER A 250 13.57 -3.05 15.90
CA SER A 250 14.49 -1.96 16.22
C SER A 250 13.94 -0.61 15.78
N LEU A 251 14.41 0.45 16.44
CA LEU A 251 14.23 1.83 16.04
C LEU A 251 15.56 2.39 15.56
N LYS A 252 15.57 3.01 14.38
CA LYS A 252 16.67 3.82 13.87
C LYS A 252 16.33 5.30 14.06
N ILE A 253 17.23 6.03 14.70
CA ILE A 253 17.15 7.48 14.88
C ILE A 253 18.15 8.16 13.95
N GLU A 254 17.65 9.03 13.09
CA GLU A 254 18.44 9.90 12.24
C GLU A 254 18.22 11.36 12.67
N PRO A 255 19.24 12.04 13.23
CA PRO A 255 19.05 13.36 13.87
C PRO A 255 18.59 14.51 12.96
N GLY A 256 18.60 14.34 11.64
CA GLY A 256 18.34 15.42 10.67
C GLY A 256 19.52 16.38 10.46
N THR A 257 20.67 16.13 11.08
CA THR A 257 21.89 16.92 10.93
C THR A 257 23.14 16.06 11.19
N ALA A 258 24.25 16.43 10.56
CA ALA A 258 25.56 15.85 10.85
C ALA A 258 26.15 16.37 12.19
N ASP A 259 25.68 17.51 12.68
CA ASP A 259 26.11 18.12 13.94
C ASP A 259 25.39 17.49 15.15
N ALA A 260 25.37 16.15 15.22
CA ALA A 260 24.72 15.39 16.29
C ALA A 260 25.43 14.06 16.54
N THR A 261 25.25 13.51 17.75
CA THR A 261 25.70 12.17 18.13
C THR A 261 24.49 11.37 18.57
N THR A 262 24.34 10.16 18.05
CA THR A 262 23.26 9.23 18.43
C THR A 262 23.70 8.31 19.56
N TYR A 263 22.71 7.79 20.29
CA TYR A 263 22.87 6.77 21.32
C TYR A 263 21.91 5.61 21.00
N PRO A 264 22.41 4.37 20.86
CA PRO A 264 23.82 4.02 20.73
C PRO A 264 24.45 4.70 19.49
N ALA A 265 25.77 4.67 19.36
CA ALA A 265 26.49 5.36 18.27
C ALA A 265 26.08 4.90 16.85
N SER A 266 25.46 3.71 16.72
CA SER A 266 24.87 3.24 15.46
C SER A 266 23.59 3.98 15.08
N GLY A 267 22.95 4.68 16.02
CA GLY A 267 21.58 5.20 15.89
C GLY A 267 20.50 4.13 15.91
N VAL A 268 20.86 2.85 16.09
CA VAL A 268 19.92 1.72 16.07
C VAL A 268 19.71 1.20 17.48
N CYS A 269 18.52 1.44 18.00
CA CYS A 269 18.03 0.99 19.29
C CYS A 269 17.29 -0.33 19.10
N ALA A 270 17.89 -1.44 19.54
CA ALA A 270 17.26 -2.75 19.45
C ALA A 270 16.10 -2.90 20.44
N LEU A 271 15.12 -3.75 20.09
CA LEU A 271 14.10 -4.21 21.02
C LEU A 271 14.76 -5.01 22.16
N ASN A 272 14.45 -4.64 23.39
CA ASN A 272 14.85 -5.36 24.60
C ASN A 272 13.59 -5.75 25.39
N GLY A 273 13.24 -7.04 25.34
CA GLY A 273 11.94 -7.50 25.82
C GLY A 273 10.82 -6.96 24.93
N ASP A 274 9.95 -6.14 25.50
CA ASP A 274 8.85 -5.44 24.80
C ASP A 274 9.13 -3.94 24.60
N GLN A 275 10.33 -3.45 24.95
CA GLN A 275 10.66 -2.03 24.94
C GLN A 275 11.81 -1.70 23.98
N ILE A 276 11.65 -0.61 23.22
CA ILE A 276 12.75 0.01 22.47
C ILE A 276 13.11 1.32 23.15
N GLY A 277 14.36 1.42 23.60
CA GLY A 277 14.80 2.47 24.50
C GLY A 277 14.34 2.26 25.94
N GLU A 278 14.44 3.29 26.76
CA GLU A 278 13.95 3.29 28.14
C GLU A 278 13.26 4.61 28.44
N ALA A 279 12.09 4.55 29.07
CA ALA A 279 11.39 5.75 29.50
C ALA A 279 12.24 6.56 30.50
N TYR A 280 12.39 7.85 30.24
CA TYR A 280 13.19 8.71 31.11
C TYR A 280 12.58 8.78 32.53
N ALA A 281 13.42 8.59 33.55
CA ALA A 281 13.06 8.74 34.94
C ALA A 281 13.85 9.87 35.61
N LYS A 282 13.20 10.60 36.53
CA LYS A 282 13.88 11.64 37.32
C LYS A 282 15.09 11.04 38.05
N GLY A 283 16.24 11.69 37.92
CA GLY A 283 17.52 11.22 38.49
C GLY A 283 18.49 10.67 37.44
N LYS A 284 18.03 10.42 36.20
CA LYS A 284 18.86 9.92 35.10
C LYS A 284 19.49 11.00 34.21
N ALA A 285 19.50 12.26 34.68
CA ALA A 285 19.97 13.39 33.87
C ALA A 285 21.45 13.29 33.49
N ASP A 286 22.26 12.63 34.34
CA ASP A 286 23.69 12.42 34.12
C ASP A 286 24.01 11.07 33.44
N GLU A 287 22.99 10.26 33.15
CA GLU A 287 23.16 8.96 32.50
C GLU A 287 23.14 9.11 30.96
N THR A 288 23.87 8.21 30.29
CA THR A 288 23.79 8.11 28.82
C THR A 288 22.49 7.39 28.46
N PRO A 289 21.62 7.97 27.61
CA PRO A 289 20.40 7.29 27.19
C PRO A 289 20.72 5.99 26.46
N PRO A 290 19.97 4.90 26.70
CA PRO A 290 20.12 3.66 25.93
C PRO A 290 19.68 3.85 24.47
N CYS A 291 18.79 4.81 24.23
CA CYS A 291 18.35 5.25 22.91
C CYS A 291 18.13 6.76 22.94
N GLY A 292 18.70 7.51 21.99
CA GLY A 292 18.58 8.96 21.98
C GLY A 292 19.54 9.69 21.06
N VAL A 293 19.61 11.00 21.23
CA VAL A 293 20.42 11.91 20.41
C VAL A 293 20.95 13.07 21.24
N LYS A 294 22.16 13.54 20.95
CA LYS A 294 22.73 14.78 21.46
C LYS A 294 23.14 15.67 20.30
N TYR A 295 22.52 16.83 20.22
CA TYR A 295 22.85 17.83 19.22
C TYR A 295 24.05 18.66 19.65
N LEU A 296 24.95 18.92 18.71
CA LEU A 296 26.19 19.68 18.92
C LEU A 296 26.05 21.15 18.47
N ARG A 297 24.92 21.50 17.86
CA ARG A 297 24.65 22.83 17.34
C ARG A 297 23.19 23.23 17.51
N SER A 298 22.96 24.54 17.64
CA SER A 298 21.62 25.14 17.68
C SER A 298 20.92 25.03 16.33
N SER A 299 19.60 24.82 16.35
CA SER A 299 18.75 24.86 15.16
C SER A 299 18.39 26.30 14.73
N GLY A 300 18.84 27.30 15.48
CA GLY A 300 18.52 28.71 15.22
C GLY A 300 17.03 28.99 15.42
N ASP A 301 16.43 29.69 14.45
CA ASP A 301 14.97 29.98 14.44
C ASP A 301 14.13 28.79 13.90
N GLY A 302 14.77 27.68 13.50
CA GLY A 302 14.11 26.48 12.96
C GLY A 302 14.22 25.25 13.87
N SER A 303 13.99 24.08 13.27
CA SER A 303 14.07 22.76 13.91
C SER A 303 14.95 21.82 13.08
N TYR A 304 15.48 20.78 13.72
CA TYR A 304 15.99 19.61 13.02
C TYR A 304 14.85 18.61 12.81
N GLN A 305 14.81 17.99 11.62
CA GLN A 305 13.89 16.90 11.30
C GLN A 305 14.49 15.59 11.81
N LEU A 306 14.16 15.20 13.04
CA LEU A 306 14.56 13.91 13.57
C LEU A 306 13.68 12.84 12.94
N GLN A 307 14.28 11.90 12.21
CA GLN A 307 13.56 10.79 11.61
C GLN A 307 13.68 9.55 12.51
N ALA A 308 12.53 8.99 12.86
CA ALA A 308 12.41 7.80 13.68
C ALA A 308 11.80 6.67 12.84
N THR A 309 12.62 5.70 12.44
CA THR A 309 12.22 4.59 11.56
C THR A 309 12.23 3.28 12.33
N ILE A 310 11.09 2.60 12.41
CA ILE A 310 11.01 1.26 13.01
C ILE A 310 11.18 0.21 11.92
N THR A 311 12.07 -0.75 12.19
CA THR A 311 12.18 -1.99 11.43
C THR A 311 11.25 -3.03 12.04
N TRP A 312 10.48 -3.69 11.18
CA TRP A 312 9.53 -4.73 11.47
C TRP A 312 9.98 -6.02 10.82
N LYS A 313 10.25 -7.04 11.62
CA LYS A 313 10.50 -8.39 11.11
C LYS A 313 9.20 -8.96 10.58
N ILE A 314 9.22 -9.40 9.32
CA ILE A 314 8.02 -9.92 8.66
C ILE A 314 8.13 -11.43 8.48
N HIS A 315 7.10 -12.12 8.95
CA HIS A 315 7.00 -13.58 8.85
C HIS A 315 5.57 -14.01 8.57
N TRP A 316 5.37 -15.24 8.14
CA TRP A 316 4.06 -15.75 7.82
C TRP A 316 3.90 -17.25 8.06
N THR A 317 2.64 -17.64 8.23
CA THR A 317 2.18 -19.04 8.28
C THR A 317 1.00 -19.20 7.32
N GLY A 318 0.74 -20.41 6.84
CA GLY A 318 -0.34 -20.63 5.87
C GLY A 318 -0.67 -22.08 5.62
N THR A 319 -1.72 -22.30 4.82
CA THR A 319 -2.22 -23.64 4.49
C THR A 319 -1.11 -24.50 3.88
N GLY A 320 -0.87 -25.69 4.46
CA GLY A 320 0.13 -26.64 3.95
C GLY A 320 1.59 -26.28 4.23
N VAL A 321 1.85 -25.24 5.04
CA VAL A 321 3.19 -24.84 5.48
C VAL A 321 3.39 -25.25 6.94
N ASN A 322 4.38 -26.09 7.22
CA ASN A 322 4.59 -26.68 8.54
C ASN A 322 5.33 -25.75 9.52
N GLU A 323 6.12 -24.81 9.01
CA GLU A 323 6.95 -23.90 9.79
C GLU A 323 6.74 -22.46 9.33
N GLU A 324 6.97 -21.52 10.24
CA GLU A 324 6.96 -20.10 9.92
C GLU A 324 8.03 -19.78 8.86
N ARG A 325 7.68 -18.91 7.92
CA ARG A 325 8.56 -18.50 6.81
C ARG A 325 8.76 -16.98 6.87
N GLY A 326 9.96 -16.53 6.54
CA GLY A 326 10.28 -15.11 6.46
C GLY A 326 9.83 -14.47 5.16
N LEU A 327 9.53 -13.17 5.22
CA LEU A 327 9.54 -12.23 4.09
C LEU A 327 10.58 -11.15 4.40
N PRO A 328 10.95 -10.29 3.44
CA PRO A 328 11.81 -9.15 3.73
C PRO A 328 11.27 -8.31 4.89
N ASP A 329 12.16 -7.75 5.71
CA ASP A 329 11.75 -6.87 6.80
C ASP A 329 11.11 -5.59 6.24
N GLY A 330 10.15 -5.04 6.97
CA GLY A 330 9.46 -3.80 6.64
C GLY A 330 9.96 -2.62 7.46
N GLU A 331 9.97 -1.43 6.88
CA GLU A 331 10.34 -0.19 7.56
C GLU A 331 9.17 0.80 7.48
N PHE A 332 8.90 1.46 8.60
CA PHE A 332 7.98 2.60 8.64
C PHE A 332 8.55 3.66 9.57
N GLY A 333 8.49 4.91 9.14
CA GLY A 333 9.10 6.02 9.87
C GLY A 333 8.27 7.28 9.79
N ALA A 334 8.58 8.21 10.69
CA ALA A 334 7.97 9.53 10.76
C ALA A 334 9.04 10.53 11.16
N ASP A 335 8.88 11.75 10.65
CA ASP A 335 9.71 12.89 11.03
C ASP A 335 9.06 13.62 12.20
N GLN A 336 9.91 14.14 13.09
CA GLN A 336 9.49 15.01 14.19
C GLN A 336 10.45 16.18 14.34
N ASP A 337 9.88 17.35 14.61
CA ASP A 337 10.63 18.57 14.83
C ASP A 337 11.31 18.55 16.21
N VAL A 338 12.62 18.79 16.21
CA VAL A 338 13.40 19.01 17.44
C VAL A 338 14.04 20.40 17.41
N VAL A 339 13.66 21.25 18.36
CA VAL A 339 14.25 22.57 18.53
C VAL A 339 15.45 22.46 19.46
N VAL A 340 16.61 22.95 19.02
CA VAL A 340 17.85 22.89 19.81
C VAL A 340 18.31 24.29 20.14
N GLN A 341 18.26 24.64 21.42
CA GLN A 341 18.70 25.94 21.92
C GLN A 341 20.13 25.91 22.43
N GLU A 342 20.86 26.99 22.22
CA GLU A 342 22.16 27.19 22.86
C GLU A 342 21.98 27.99 24.16
N ILE A 343 22.48 27.47 25.28
CA ILE A 343 22.59 28.28 26.50
C ILE A 343 23.91 29.04 26.46
N GLN A 344 23.83 30.36 26.40
CA GLN A 344 24.96 31.25 26.67
C GLN A 344 24.90 31.72 28.13
N SER A 345 25.94 31.40 28.90
CA SER A 345 26.08 31.92 30.27
C SER A 345 26.83 33.25 30.21
N ILE A 346 26.14 34.37 30.51
CA ILE A 346 26.82 35.66 30.69
C ILE A 346 27.34 35.70 32.13
N ASN A 347 28.66 35.53 32.30
CA ASN A 347 29.30 35.77 33.58
C ASN A 347 29.47 37.29 33.74
N ARG A 348 28.75 37.90 34.69
CA ARG A 348 28.87 39.32 35.04
C ARG A 348 29.79 39.49 36.23
#